data_AF-A0ABC8TEI2-F1
#
_entry.id   AF-A0ABC8TEI2-F1
#
_cell.length_a   1.000
_cell.length_b   1.000
_cell.length_c   1.000
_cell.angle_alpha   90.00
_cell.angle_beta   90.00
_cell.angle_gamma   90.00
#
_symmetry.space_group_name_H-M   'P 1'
#
loop_
_entity.id
_entity.type
_entity.pdbx_description
1 polymer ?
#
loop_
_entity_poly.entity_id
_entity_poly.type
_entity_poly.pdbx_seq_one_letter_code
_entity_poly.pdbx_strand_id
1 'polypeptide(L)'
;MEARLKEDILREAERYEGAIMVIHETKNGQMSDAWEHVSSVVVQTPLEVFRSFEADRFPIKYARVPITDGKAPKSSDLDTLAMNIASASKDTAFVFNCQMGIGRTTTGTVIACLLKLRIDYGRPIRVLWEDTSNEDVHDGTSSGEETVGHDPVSSSSIASRPRKDSSRAFGINDILLLWKITQFFDNGVQCREALDAIIDRCSALQNIRQAVLLYRKLFNKQHVEPRERRVALNRGAEYLERYFRLIAFAAYLGSEAFDGFCGQGELRITFKSWLQQRSEVQAMKWSIRLRPGRFFTVPEELRAPHESQHGDAVMEAIVKNRSGSVLGKGSILKMYFFPGQITSSHIQIHGAPHVYKVH
;
A
#
# COMPACT_ATOMS: atom_id res chain seq x y z
N MET A 1 -16.93 -6.62 20.05
CA MET A 1 -17.69 -5.98 18.96
C MET A 1 -18.58 -7.00 18.26
N GLU A 2 -18.04 -8.09 17.72
CA GLU A 2 -18.86 -9.11 17.02
C GLU A 2 -19.90 -9.80 17.91
N ALA A 3 -19.52 -10.19 19.13
CA ALA A 3 -20.48 -10.73 20.12
C ALA A 3 -21.61 -9.74 20.42
N ARG A 4 -21.25 -8.45 20.60
CA ARG A 4 -22.23 -7.38 20.79
C ARG A 4 -23.14 -7.20 19.56
N LEU A 5 -22.61 -7.28 18.34
CA LEU A 5 -23.42 -7.20 17.12
C LEU A 5 -24.42 -8.36 17.05
N LYS A 6 -24.01 -9.58 17.42
CA LYS A 6 -24.93 -10.72 17.57
C LYS A 6 -26.02 -10.43 18.60
N GLU A 7 -25.69 -9.90 19.77
CA GLU A 7 -26.67 -9.51 20.79
C GLU A 7 -27.60 -8.38 20.34
N ASP A 8 -27.09 -7.42 19.57
CA ASP A 8 -27.88 -6.33 18.98
C ASP A 8 -28.89 -6.91 17.97
N ILE A 9 -28.46 -7.80 17.07
CA ILE A 9 -29.29 -8.50 16.09
C ILE A 9 -30.41 -9.30 16.78
N LEU A 10 -30.08 -10.06 17.82
CA LEU A 10 -31.08 -10.88 18.53
C LEU A 10 -32.11 -10.02 19.26
N ARG A 11 -31.68 -8.91 19.89
CA ARG A 11 -32.60 -7.94 20.53
C ARG A 11 -33.48 -7.22 19.52
N GLU A 12 -32.98 -6.97 18.31
CA GLU A 12 -33.79 -6.41 17.23
C GLU A 12 -34.84 -7.43 16.76
N ALA A 13 -34.43 -8.68 16.54
CA ALA A 13 -35.34 -9.75 16.14
C ALA A 13 -36.50 -9.96 17.13
N GLU A 14 -36.24 -9.90 18.43
CA GLU A 14 -37.28 -9.98 19.47
C GLU A 14 -38.35 -8.88 19.35
N ARG A 15 -37.99 -7.71 18.83
CA ARG A 15 -38.93 -6.59 18.64
C ARG A 15 -39.76 -6.73 17.36
N TYR A 16 -39.29 -7.51 16.40
CA TYR A 16 -39.89 -7.67 15.08
C TYR A 16 -40.26 -9.13 14.81
N GLU A 17 -40.92 -9.78 15.77
CA GLU A 17 -41.49 -11.14 15.63
C GLU A 17 -40.49 -12.20 15.13
N GLY A 18 -39.24 -12.09 15.58
CA GLY A 18 -38.16 -13.00 15.20
C GLY A 18 -37.56 -12.73 13.83
N ALA A 19 -37.73 -11.53 13.26
CA ALA A 19 -37.16 -11.14 11.97
C ALA A 19 -36.26 -9.90 12.07
N ILE A 20 -35.30 -9.80 11.16
CA ILE A 20 -34.46 -8.60 10.97
C ILE A 20 -34.53 -8.13 9.53
N MET A 21 -34.35 -6.83 9.31
CA MET A 21 -34.23 -6.28 7.97
C MET A 21 -32.78 -6.42 7.48
N VAL A 22 -32.59 -7.12 6.37
CA VAL A 22 -31.29 -7.33 5.73
C VAL A 22 -31.31 -6.63 4.37
N ILE A 23 -30.24 -5.89 4.09
CA ILE A 23 -30.01 -5.30 2.77
C ILE A 23 -29.14 -6.28 1.98
N HIS A 24 -29.71 -6.86 0.94
CA HIS A 24 -28.98 -7.72 0.00
C HIS A 24 -28.33 -6.88 -1.08
N GLU A 25 -27.05 -7.10 -1.30
CA GLU A 25 -26.32 -6.58 -2.46
C GLU A 25 -26.14 -7.73 -3.47
N THR A 26 -26.74 -7.58 -4.65
CA THR A 26 -26.56 -8.53 -5.75
C THR A 26 -25.18 -8.36 -6.39
N LYS A 27 -24.73 -9.34 -7.18
CA LYS A 27 -23.45 -9.26 -7.93
C LYS A 27 -23.36 -8.04 -8.86
N ASN A 28 -24.50 -7.46 -9.25
CA ASN A 28 -24.57 -6.29 -10.11
C ASN A 28 -24.55 -4.97 -9.32
N GLY A 29 -24.40 -5.02 -7.99
CA GLY A 29 -24.43 -3.85 -7.11
C GLY A 29 -25.84 -3.31 -6.83
N GLN A 30 -26.89 -4.02 -7.25
CA GLN A 30 -28.26 -3.64 -6.92
C GLN A 30 -28.59 -4.03 -5.49
N MET A 31 -29.12 -3.08 -4.72
CA MET A 31 -29.55 -3.27 -3.34
C MET A 31 -31.04 -3.59 -3.26
N SER A 32 -31.41 -4.56 -2.43
CA SER A 32 -32.80 -4.91 -2.13
C SER A 32 -32.96 -5.27 -0.67
N ASP A 33 -34.04 -4.79 -0.05
CA ASP A 33 -34.32 -5.05 1.36
C ASP A 33 -35.20 -6.29 1.51
N ALA A 34 -34.89 -7.14 2.49
CA ALA A 34 -35.69 -8.31 2.83
C ALA A 34 -35.79 -8.46 4.35
N TRP A 35 -36.95 -8.91 4.82
CA TRP A 35 -37.12 -9.35 6.20
C TRP A 35 -36.74 -10.83 6.30
N GLU A 36 -35.74 -11.14 7.10
CA GLU A 36 -35.27 -12.51 7.32
C GLU A 36 -35.57 -12.95 8.75
N HIS A 37 -36.20 -14.12 8.89
CA HIS A 37 -36.40 -14.74 10.19
C HIS A 37 -35.09 -15.28 10.73
N VAL A 38 -34.77 -14.90 11.97
CA VAL A 38 -33.55 -15.28 12.66
C VAL A 38 -33.85 -15.82 14.05
N SER A 39 -32.95 -16.67 14.54
CA SER A 39 -33.01 -17.26 15.87
C SER A 39 -31.61 -17.29 16.49
N SER A 40 -31.54 -17.53 17.79
CA SER A 40 -30.27 -17.66 18.52
C SER A 40 -29.36 -18.78 17.98
N VAL A 41 -29.94 -19.77 17.30
CA VAL A 41 -29.21 -20.88 16.69
C VAL A 41 -28.54 -20.48 15.38
N VAL A 42 -29.22 -19.67 14.54
CA VAL A 42 -28.72 -19.30 13.21
C VAL A 42 -27.83 -18.05 13.22
N VAL A 43 -27.99 -17.17 14.21
CA VAL A 43 -27.12 -15.99 14.35
C VAL A 43 -25.85 -16.39 15.08
N GLN A 44 -24.77 -16.57 14.32
CA GLN A 44 -23.47 -16.98 14.84
C GLN A 44 -22.37 -15.97 14.48
N THR A 45 -21.45 -15.77 15.41
CA THR A 45 -20.19 -15.07 15.13
C THR A 45 -19.26 -15.98 14.34
N PRO A 46 -18.30 -15.45 13.56
CA PRO A 46 -17.32 -16.29 12.87
C PRO A 46 -16.58 -17.24 13.82
N LEU A 47 -16.28 -16.80 15.05
CA LEU A 47 -15.65 -17.67 16.05
C LEU A 47 -16.52 -18.88 16.41
N GLU A 48 -17.83 -18.68 16.57
CA GLU A 48 -18.76 -19.78 16.88
C GLU A 48 -18.88 -20.76 15.71
N VAL A 49 -18.95 -20.24 14.47
CA VAL A 49 -18.99 -21.07 13.25
C VAL A 49 -17.73 -21.93 13.12
N PHE A 50 -16.54 -21.36 13.32
CA PHE A 50 -15.32 -22.17 13.23
C PHE A 50 -15.16 -23.13 14.41
N ARG A 51 -15.67 -22.79 15.60
CA ARG A 51 -15.71 -23.73 16.73
C ARG A 51 -16.62 -24.92 16.46
N SER A 52 -17.72 -24.76 15.72
CA SER A 52 -18.55 -25.91 15.35
C SER A 52 -17.80 -26.83 14.39
N PHE A 53 -17.02 -26.30 13.43
CA PHE A 53 -16.16 -27.13 12.59
C PHE A 53 -15.08 -27.87 13.39
N GLU A 54 -14.49 -27.23 14.40
CA GLU A 54 -13.56 -27.91 15.31
C GLU A 54 -14.26 -29.04 16.10
N ALA A 55 -15.48 -28.82 16.59
CA ALA A 55 -16.28 -29.82 17.29
C ALA A 55 -16.65 -31.02 16.39
N ASP A 56 -16.90 -30.75 15.11
CA ASP A 56 -17.12 -31.75 14.06
C ASP A 56 -15.83 -32.44 13.59
N ARG A 57 -14.70 -32.17 14.26
CA ARG A 57 -13.37 -32.74 14.03
C ARG A 57 -12.74 -32.38 12.68
N PHE A 58 -13.15 -31.27 12.06
CA PHE A 58 -12.41 -30.73 10.93
C PHE A 58 -11.04 -30.21 11.42
N PRO A 59 -9.95 -30.45 10.67
CA PRO A 59 -8.60 -30.01 11.05
C PRO A 59 -8.39 -28.52 10.72
N ILE A 60 -9.25 -27.66 11.24
CA ILE A 60 -9.27 -26.22 10.99
C ILE A 60 -9.07 -25.52 12.32
N LYS A 61 -8.28 -24.46 12.34
CA LYS A 61 -8.15 -23.55 13.49
C LYS A 61 -8.48 -22.14 13.05
N TYR A 62 -9.29 -21.45 13.84
CA TYR A 62 -9.64 -20.06 13.56
C TYR A 62 -8.81 -19.07 14.38
N ALA A 63 -8.26 -18.07 13.68
CA ALA A 63 -7.56 -16.95 14.29
C ALA A 63 -8.10 -15.62 13.73
N ARG A 64 -8.39 -14.67 14.63
CA ARG A 64 -8.92 -13.36 14.26
C ARG A 64 -7.91 -12.25 14.51
N VAL A 65 -7.55 -11.51 13.45
CA VAL A 65 -6.70 -10.31 13.53
C VAL A 65 -7.48 -9.10 12.97
N PRO A 66 -7.91 -8.13 13.81
CA PRO A 66 -8.81 -7.05 13.40
C PRO A 66 -8.07 -5.89 12.70
N ILE A 67 -7.71 -6.09 11.43
CA ILE A 67 -7.05 -5.08 10.60
C ILE A 67 -8.10 -4.17 9.94
N THR A 68 -7.98 -2.86 10.13
CA THR A 68 -8.82 -1.85 9.49
C THR A 68 -8.63 -1.84 7.97
N ASP A 69 -9.73 -1.74 7.23
CA ASP A 69 -9.67 -1.73 5.77
C ASP A 69 -8.86 -0.55 5.22
N GLY A 70 -8.10 -0.80 4.16
CA GLY A 70 -7.20 0.17 3.55
C GLY A 70 -5.94 0.53 4.36
N LYS A 71 -5.90 0.29 5.67
CA LYS A 71 -4.77 0.68 6.55
C LYS A 71 -3.64 -0.36 6.57
N ALA A 72 -2.45 0.07 7.01
CA ALA A 72 -1.37 -0.85 7.34
C ALA A 72 -1.66 -1.64 8.64
N PRO A 73 -1.32 -2.94 8.74
CA PRO A 73 -1.45 -3.72 9.98
C PRO A 73 -0.71 -3.03 11.13
N LYS A 74 -1.23 -3.04 12.36
CA LYS A 74 -0.54 -2.52 13.55
C LYS A 74 0.60 -3.46 13.97
N SER A 75 1.48 -3.00 14.86
CA SER A 75 2.59 -3.83 15.32
C SER A 75 2.08 -5.01 16.13
N SER A 76 1.02 -4.81 16.92
CA SER A 76 0.29 -5.89 17.59
C SER A 76 -0.31 -6.91 16.63
N ASP A 77 -0.79 -6.46 15.47
CA ASP A 77 -1.39 -7.34 14.46
C ASP A 77 -0.31 -8.24 13.85
N LEU A 78 0.87 -7.66 13.56
CA LEU A 78 2.05 -8.39 13.09
C LEU A 78 2.59 -9.37 14.14
N ASP A 79 2.64 -8.97 15.41
CA ASP A 79 3.02 -9.86 16.51
C ASP A 79 2.06 -11.05 16.63
N THR A 80 0.75 -10.79 16.53
CA THR A 80 -0.28 -11.84 16.58
C THR A 80 -0.14 -12.82 15.42
N LEU A 81 0.07 -12.31 14.20
CA LEU A 81 0.32 -13.15 13.02
C LEU A 81 1.60 -13.98 13.20
N ALA A 82 2.70 -13.36 13.66
CA ALA A 82 3.97 -14.04 13.90
C ALA A 82 3.83 -15.17 14.92
N MET A 83 3.15 -14.92 16.05
CA MET A 83 2.87 -15.94 17.07
C MET A 83 2.04 -17.10 16.53
N ASN A 84 0.96 -16.80 15.80
CA ASN A 84 0.08 -17.84 15.24
C ASN A 84 0.80 -18.70 14.19
N ILE A 85 1.62 -18.09 13.33
CA ILE A 85 2.34 -18.80 12.27
C ILE A 85 3.51 -19.59 12.84
N ALA A 86 4.28 -19.02 13.77
CA ALA A 86 5.43 -19.70 14.38
C ALA A 86 5.03 -20.87 15.29
N SER A 87 3.81 -20.84 15.87
CA SER A 87 3.29 -21.94 16.69
C SER A 87 2.56 -23.04 15.89
N ALA A 88 2.36 -22.84 14.59
CA ALA A 88 1.71 -23.82 13.73
C ALA A 88 2.67 -24.98 13.37
N SER A 89 2.11 -26.17 13.13
CA SER A 89 2.88 -27.31 12.61
C SER A 89 3.36 -27.03 11.18
N LYS A 90 4.44 -27.71 10.76
CA LYS A 90 5.07 -27.50 9.44
C LYS A 90 4.10 -27.68 8.27
N ASP A 91 3.18 -28.64 8.38
CA ASP A 91 2.21 -29.00 7.34
C ASP A 91 0.93 -28.13 7.35
N THR A 92 0.91 -27.06 8.15
CA THR A 92 -0.27 -26.19 8.26
C THR A 92 -0.40 -25.30 7.03
N ALA A 93 -1.54 -25.41 6.33
CA ALA A 93 -1.94 -24.43 5.33
C ALA A 93 -2.56 -23.20 6.01
N PHE A 94 -2.16 -22.00 5.59
CA PHE A 94 -2.71 -20.73 6.08
C PHE A 94 -3.70 -20.15 5.07
N VAL A 95 -4.94 -19.92 5.50
CA VAL A 95 -5.99 -19.30 4.68
C VAL A 95 -6.29 -17.91 5.22
N PHE A 96 -6.08 -16.89 4.38
CA PHE A 96 -6.37 -15.49 4.72
C PHE A 96 -7.66 -15.04 4.04
N ASN A 97 -8.62 -14.54 4.83
CA ASN A 97 -9.88 -14.03 4.32
C ASN A 97 -10.13 -12.59 4.79
N CYS A 98 -10.68 -11.76 3.90
CA CYS A 98 -11.19 -10.43 4.19
C CYS A 98 -12.40 -10.15 3.29
N GLN A 99 -13.10 -9.03 3.51
CA GLN A 99 -14.36 -8.72 2.82
C GLN A 99 -14.34 -8.97 1.29
N MET A 100 -13.27 -8.54 0.60
CA MET A 100 -13.14 -8.67 -0.85
C MET A 100 -12.01 -9.61 -1.30
N GLY A 101 -11.24 -10.18 -0.36
CA GLY A 101 -10.06 -10.97 -0.70
C GLY A 101 -8.87 -10.20 -1.30
N ILE A 102 -8.92 -8.85 -1.35
CA ILE A 102 -7.88 -8.03 -2.01
C ILE A 102 -6.80 -7.59 -1.01
N GLY A 103 -6.89 -6.39 -0.44
CA GLY A 103 -5.73 -5.76 0.23
C GLY A 103 -5.27 -6.47 1.52
N ARG A 104 -6.20 -6.76 2.44
CA ARG A 104 -5.88 -7.41 3.73
C ARG A 104 -5.43 -8.85 3.54
N THR A 105 -6.11 -9.60 2.67
CA THR A 105 -5.74 -10.98 2.31
C THR A 105 -4.35 -11.04 1.71
N THR A 106 -4.07 -10.27 0.65
CA THR A 106 -2.74 -10.25 0.03
C THR A 106 -1.65 -9.84 1.03
N THR A 107 -1.93 -8.86 1.91
CA THR A 107 -0.98 -8.44 2.94
C THR A 107 -0.69 -9.57 3.94
N GLY A 108 -1.73 -10.29 4.39
CA GLY A 108 -1.59 -11.45 5.26
C GLY A 108 -0.77 -12.57 4.62
N THR A 109 -1.03 -12.86 3.34
CA THR A 109 -0.25 -13.84 2.57
C THR A 109 1.22 -13.46 2.46
N VAL A 110 1.54 -12.21 2.12
CA VAL A 110 2.93 -11.71 2.06
C VAL A 110 3.64 -11.86 3.42
N ILE A 111 2.96 -11.50 4.52
CA ILE A 111 3.49 -11.66 5.89
C ILE A 111 3.76 -13.14 6.20
N ALA A 112 2.84 -14.04 5.82
CA ALA A 112 2.99 -15.47 6.06
C ALA A 112 4.15 -16.07 5.27
N CYS A 113 4.30 -15.70 4.00
CA CYS A 113 5.44 -16.13 3.18
C CYS A 113 6.77 -15.67 3.80
N LEU A 114 6.88 -14.41 4.23
CA LEU A 114 8.09 -13.91 4.90
C LEU A 114 8.42 -14.70 6.17
N LEU A 115 7.41 -14.92 7.02
CA LEU A 115 7.57 -15.68 8.26
C LEU A 115 7.98 -17.12 7.99
N LYS A 116 7.31 -17.81 7.06
CA LYS A 116 7.62 -19.20 6.73
C LYS A 116 9.01 -19.35 6.12
N LEU A 117 9.39 -18.49 5.18
CA LEU A 117 10.75 -18.50 4.64
C LEU A 117 11.80 -18.28 5.74
N ARG A 118 11.53 -17.38 6.68
CA ARG A 118 12.41 -17.12 7.83
C ARG A 118 12.50 -18.31 8.80
N ILE A 119 11.37 -18.95 9.10
CA ILE A 119 11.28 -20.09 10.02
C ILE A 119 11.94 -21.33 9.40
N ASP A 120 11.71 -21.57 8.10
CA ASP A 120 12.14 -22.79 7.43
C ASP A 120 13.60 -22.73 6.95
N TYR A 121 14.09 -21.54 6.54
CA TYR A 121 15.42 -21.39 5.92
C TYR A 121 16.39 -20.47 6.69
N GLY A 122 15.95 -19.84 7.78
CA GLY A 122 16.82 -19.00 8.60
C GLY A 122 17.12 -17.62 8.01
N ARG A 123 18.32 -17.08 8.29
CA ARG A 123 18.82 -15.78 7.79
C ARG A 123 19.94 -16.01 6.77
N PRO A 124 20.04 -15.19 5.71
CA PRO A 124 19.06 -14.18 5.29
C PRO A 124 17.75 -14.84 4.78
N ILE A 125 16.66 -14.08 4.73
CA ILE A 125 15.41 -14.57 4.14
C ILE A 125 15.64 -14.75 2.63
N ARG A 126 15.66 -16.00 2.16
CA ARG A 126 15.88 -16.33 0.75
C ARG A 126 14.58 -16.73 0.10
N VAL A 127 14.26 -16.12 -1.04
CA VAL A 127 13.16 -16.56 -1.90
C VAL A 127 13.74 -17.59 -2.86
N LEU A 128 13.34 -18.85 -2.72
CA LEU A 128 13.71 -19.91 -3.66
C LEU A 128 13.01 -19.64 -4.99
N TRP A 129 13.79 -19.42 -6.03
CA TRP A 129 13.31 -19.47 -7.41
C TRP A 129 13.23 -20.94 -7.75
N GLU A 130 12.02 -21.49 -7.86
CA GLU A 130 11.85 -22.73 -8.60
C GLU A 130 12.19 -22.36 -10.04
N ASP A 131 13.42 -22.66 -10.44
CA ASP A 131 13.77 -22.72 -11.85
C ASP A 131 12.86 -23.80 -12.45
N THR A 132 11.78 -23.40 -13.12
CA THR A 132 11.23 -24.16 -14.23
C THR A 132 12.31 -24.22 -15.32
N SER A 133 13.39 -24.95 -15.03
CA SER A 133 14.21 -25.54 -16.06
C SER A 133 13.38 -26.70 -16.58
N ASN A 134 12.86 -26.51 -17.78
CA ASN A 134 12.43 -27.62 -18.61
C ASN A 134 13.55 -28.66 -18.59
N GLU A 135 13.18 -29.91 -18.38
CA GLU A 135 14.05 -31.06 -18.61
C GLU A 135 14.52 -31.01 -20.06
N ASP A 136 15.67 -30.40 -20.32
CA ASP A 136 16.39 -30.59 -21.56
C ASP A 136 16.96 -32.01 -21.52
N VAL A 137 16.20 -32.89 -22.18
CA VAL A 137 16.56 -34.27 -22.46
C VAL A 137 17.94 -34.29 -23.12
N HIS A 138 18.83 -35.02 -22.46
CA HIS A 138 20.15 -35.39 -22.88
C HIS A 138 20.12 -36.13 -24.24
N ASP A 139 20.68 -35.55 -25.28
CA ASP A 139 21.22 -36.23 -26.47
C ASP A 139 22.08 -35.20 -27.23
N GLY A 140 23.32 -35.38 -27.67
CA GLY A 140 24.29 -36.46 -27.69
C GLY A 140 25.52 -35.88 -28.43
N THR A 141 26.71 -36.11 -27.89
CA THR A 141 28.07 -36.15 -28.49
C THR A 141 28.32 -35.60 -29.91
N SER A 142 29.33 -34.71 -30.07
CA SER A 142 30.43 -34.79 -31.08
C SER A 142 31.32 -33.51 -31.02
N SER A 143 32.53 -33.57 -30.46
CA SER A 143 33.85 -33.74 -31.11
C SER A 143 34.51 -32.47 -31.67
N GLY A 144 35.53 -31.99 -30.93
CA GLY A 144 36.87 -31.54 -31.36
C GLY A 144 37.05 -30.50 -32.49
N GLU A 145 37.70 -29.37 -32.17
CA GLU A 145 39.08 -29.03 -32.59
C GLU A 145 39.52 -27.67 -32.03
N GLU A 146 40.79 -27.57 -31.62
CA GLU A 146 41.49 -26.34 -31.24
C GLU A 146 42.14 -25.69 -32.47
N THR A 147 42.27 -24.35 -32.51
CA THR A 147 43.51 -23.63 -32.91
C THR A 147 43.39 -22.09 -32.85
N VAL A 148 44.24 -21.49 -32.01
CA VAL A 148 45.13 -20.31 -32.16
C VAL A 148 44.78 -19.16 -33.16
N GLY A 149 44.49 -17.98 -32.59
CA GLY A 149 45.21 -16.69 -32.76
C GLY A 149 45.25 -15.94 -34.10
N HIS A 150 44.67 -14.72 -34.15
CA HIS A 150 45.33 -13.43 -34.51
C HIS A 150 44.34 -12.26 -34.59
N ASP A 151 44.57 -11.19 -33.81
CA ASP A 151 44.31 -9.79 -34.20
C ASP A 151 45.49 -9.29 -35.08
N PRO A 152 45.41 -8.18 -35.88
CA PRO A 152 44.50 -7.03 -35.77
C PRO A 152 43.98 -6.47 -37.13
N VAL A 153 43.07 -5.48 -37.09
CA VAL A 153 43.19 -4.16 -37.77
C VAL A 153 41.85 -3.39 -37.73
N SER A 154 41.99 -2.13 -37.31
CA SER A 154 41.02 -1.05 -37.25
C SER A 154 40.22 -0.82 -38.54
N SER A 155 38.90 -0.65 -38.41
CA SER A 155 38.15 0.26 -39.28
C SER A 155 37.12 1.03 -38.47
N SER A 156 37.30 2.35 -38.49
CA SER A 156 36.42 3.35 -37.93
C SER A 156 35.05 3.29 -38.59
N SER A 157 34.03 2.92 -37.82
CA SER A 157 32.65 3.29 -38.12
C SER A 157 32.12 4.11 -36.96
N ILE A 158 31.90 5.39 -37.23
CA ILE A 158 31.15 6.30 -36.36
C ILE A 158 29.71 5.76 -36.34
N ALA A 159 29.45 4.82 -35.44
CA ALA A 159 28.10 4.45 -35.07
C ALA A 159 27.55 5.60 -34.23
N SER A 160 26.82 6.49 -34.90
CA SER A 160 25.90 7.43 -34.28
C SER A 160 24.91 6.63 -33.43
N ARG A 161 25.26 6.43 -32.15
CA ARG A 161 24.32 5.96 -31.14
C ARG A 161 23.11 6.90 -31.21
N PRO A 162 21.89 6.42 -31.52
CA PRO A 162 20.73 7.22 -31.23
C PRO A 162 20.72 7.30 -29.70
N ARG A 163 20.98 8.50 -29.17
CA ARG A 163 20.66 8.82 -27.77
C ARG A 163 19.16 8.63 -27.62
N LYS A 164 18.77 7.39 -27.30
CA LYS A 164 17.45 7.09 -26.76
C LYS A 164 17.52 7.57 -25.32
N ASP A 165 17.39 8.88 -25.12
CA ASP A 165 16.97 9.44 -23.84
C ASP A 165 15.51 8.98 -23.63
N SER A 166 15.32 7.68 -23.40
CA SER A 166 14.11 7.20 -22.79
C SER A 166 14.19 7.69 -21.35
N SER A 167 13.57 8.85 -21.11
CA SER A 167 13.23 9.32 -19.77
C SER A 167 12.80 8.11 -18.94
N ARG A 168 13.64 7.71 -17.97
CA ARG A 168 13.36 6.58 -17.10
C ARG A 168 12.10 6.92 -16.33
N ALA A 169 11.04 6.13 -16.52
CA ALA A 169 9.78 6.33 -15.81
C ALA A 169 10.00 6.24 -14.29
N PHE A 170 9.38 7.17 -13.54
CA PHE A 170 9.42 7.16 -12.08
C PHE A 170 8.88 5.83 -11.53
N GLY A 171 9.74 5.07 -10.86
CA GLY A 171 9.45 3.79 -10.25
C GLY A 171 9.42 3.87 -8.72
N ILE A 172 9.13 2.72 -8.09
CA ILE A 172 9.03 2.63 -6.62
C ILE A 172 10.37 2.99 -5.95
N ASN A 173 11.48 2.68 -6.62
CA ASN A 173 12.82 3.00 -6.17
C ASN A 173 13.17 4.49 -6.27
N ASP A 174 12.34 5.34 -6.86
CA ASP A 174 12.61 6.78 -6.89
C ASP A 174 12.05 7.49 -5.63
N ILE A 175 11.32 6.77 -4.76
CA ILE A 175 10.87 7.28 -3.47
C ILE A 175 12.00 7.18 -2.44
N LEU A 176 12.71 8.28 -2.21
CA LEU A 176 13.87 8.37 -1.31
C LEU A 176 13.61 7.86 0.12
N LEU A 177 12.37 7.98 0.62
CA LEU A 177 12.01 7.45 1.95
C LEU A 177 12.27 5.95 2.04
N LEU A 178 12.00 5.20 0.96
CA LEU A 178 12.19 3.75 0.93
C LEU A 178 13.67 3.39 0.97
N TRP A 179 14.54 4.17 0.33
CA TRP A 179 15.98 4.02 0.48
C TRP A 179 16.42 4.27 1.92
N LYS A 180 15.94 5.36 2.53
CA LYS A 180 16.30 5.70 3.92
C LYS A 180 15.99 4.58 4.91
N ILE A 181 14.79 4.00 4.86
CA ILE A 181 14.46 2.86 5.73
C ILE A 181 15.23 1.60 5.37
N THR A 182 15.48 1.34 4.07
CA THR A 182 16.24 0.16 3.64
C THR A 182 17.68 0.22 4.15
N GLN A 183 18.32 1.39 4.08
CA GLN A 183 19.69 1.63 4.53
C GLN A 183 19.80 1.79 6.05
N PHE A 184 18.69 1.98 6.75
CA PHE A 184 18.68 2.09 8.22
C PHE A 184 18.96 0.76 8.92
N PHE A 185 18.74 -0.38 8.24
CA PHE A 185 18.97 -1.71 8.78
C PHE A 185 20.14 -2.39 8.05
N ASP A 186 21.04 -3.04 8.77
CA ASP A 186 22.21 -3.72 8.19
C ASP A 186 21.82 -4.78 7.15
N ASN A 187 20.72 -5.49 7.40
CA ASN A 187 20.13 -6.50 6.53
C ASN A 187 19.03 -5.94 5.60
N GLY A 188 18.84 -4.63 5.57
CA GLY A 188 17.64 -4.02 5.01
C GLY A 188 17.51 -4.17 3.50
N VAL A 189 18.64 -4.13 2.77
CA VAL A 189 18.65 -4.37 1.31
C VAL A 189 18.18 -5.77 0.99
N GLN A 190 18.79 -6.81 1.57
CA GLN A 190 18.41 -8.20 1.29
C GLN A 190 16.97 -8.49 1.74
N CYS A 191 16.56 -7.96 2.89
CA CYS A 191 15.19 -8.14 3.39
C CYS A 191 14.14 -7.47 2.50
N ARG A 192 14.45 -6.30 1.93
CA ARG A 192 13.56 -5.61 0.99
C ARG A 192 13.48 -6.35 -0.35
N GLU A 193 14.59 -6.88 -0.86
CA GLU A 193 14.59 -7.70 -2.08
C GLU A 193 13.71 -8.95 -1.91
N ALA A 194 13.86 -9.67 -0.78
CA ALA A 194 13.02 -10.81 -0.45
C ALA A 194 11.53 -10.42 -0.36
N LEU A 195 11.22 -9.31 0.33
CA LEU A 195 9.86 -8.77 0.41
C LEU A 195 9.30 -8.44 -0.98
N ASP A 196 10.08 -7.78 -1.83
CA ASP A 196 9.63 -7.36 -3.16
C ASP A 196 9.31 -8.56 -4.05
N ALA A 197 10.15 -9.60 -4.02
CA ALA A 197 9.92 -10.85 -4.73
C ALA A 197 8.66 -11.58 -4.23
N ILE A 198 8.40 -11.60 -2.91
CA ILE A 198 7.18 -12.17 -2.35
C ILE A 198 5.94 -11.35 -2.75
N ILE A 199 6.03 -10.01 -2.73
CA ILE A 199 4.94 -9.14 -3.20
C ILE A 199 4.59 -9.45 -4.65
N ASP A 200 5.58 -9.70 -5.51
CA ASP A 200 5.36 -10.08 -6.90
C ASP A 200 4.70 -11.45 -7.02
N ARG A 201 5.11 -12.44 -6.23
CA ARG A 201 4.43 -13.75 -6.20
C ARG A 201 3.00 -13.68 -5.69
N CYS A 202 2.71 -12.75 -4.78
CA CYS A 202 1.36 -12.55 -4.23
C CYS A 202 0.53 -11.51 -5.02
N SER A 203 0.94 -11.13 -6.24
CA SER A 203 0.36 -9.97 -6.93
C SER A 203 -0.96 -10.21 -7.67
N ALA A 204 -1.52 -11.43 -7.63
CA ALA A 204 -2.67 -11.83 -8.45
C ALA A 204 -3.86 -10.86 -8.36
N LEU A 205 -4.17 -10.35 -7.17
CA LEU A 205 -5.25 -9.38 -6.95
C LEU A 205 -4.74 -7.95 -6.74
N GLN A 206 -3.56 -7.80 -6.12
CA GLN A 206 -3.02 -6.49 -5.82
C GLN A 206 -1.51 -6.54 -5.58
N ASN A 207 -0.75 -5.75 -6.34
CA ASN A 207 0.64 -5.43 -6.01
C ASN A 207 0.70 -4.08 -5.30
N ILE A 208 1.13 -4.07 -4.03
CA ILE A 208 1.17 -2.83 -3.24
C ILE A 208 2.16 -1.79 -3.79
N ARG A 209 3.27 -2.21 -4.42
CA ARG A 209 4.24 -1.30 -5.04
C ARG A 209 3.62 -0.62 -6.27
N GLN A 210 2.91 -1.40 -7.08
CA GLN A 210 2.19 -0.86 -8.23
C GLN A 210 1.03 0.05 -7.80
N ALA A 211 0.33 -0.26 -6.71
CA ALA A 211 -0.72 0.58 -6.16
C ALA A 211 -0.20 1.97 -5.74
N VAL A 212 0.97 2.05 -5.10
CA VAL A 212 1.63 3.34 -4.78
C VAL A 212 1.85 4.16 -6.05
N LEU A 213 2.41 3.56 -7.10
CA LEU A 213 2.69 4.24 -8.37
C LEU A 213 1.40 4.66 -9.10
N LEU A 214 0.36 3.83 -9.05
CA LEU A 214 -0.95 4.16 -9.62
C LEU A 214 -1.55 5.40 -8.97
N TYR A 215 -1.60 5.45 -7.63
CA TYR A 215 -2.15 6.60 -6.93
C TYR A 215 -1.28 7.85 -7.06
N ARG A 216 0.05 7.69 -7.24
CA ARG A 216 0.93 8.78 -7.67
C ARG A 216 0.53 9.33 -9.03
N LYS A 217 0.31 8.49 -10.03
CA LYS A 217 -0.16 8.95 -11.34
C LYS A 217 -1.50 9.70 -11.22
N LEU A 218 -2.48 9.13 -10.51
CA LEU A 218 -3.79 9.76 -10.31
C LEU A 218 -3.71 11.12 -9.60
N PHE A 219 -2.87 11.24 -8.57
CA PHE A 219 -2.67 12.50 -7.85
C PHE A 219 -2.09 13.62 -8.74
N ASN A 220 -1.25 13.28 -9.72
CA ASN A 220 -0.60 14.24 -10.61
C ASN A 220 -1.40 14.55 -11.89
N LYS A 221 -2.52 13.87 -12.16
CA LYS A 221 -3.37 14.21 -13.31
C LYS A 221 -4.01 15.59 -13.09
N GLN A 222 -3.63 16.55 -13.93
CA GLN A 222 -4.07 17.94 -13.77
C GLN A 222 -5.57 18.14 -14.04
N HIS A 223 -6.14 17.38 -14.97
CA HIS A 223 -7.55 17.46 -15.35
C HIS A 223 -8.52 16.77 -14.38
N VAL A 224 -8.02 16.21 -13.26
CA VAL A 224 -8.83 15.54 -12.25
C VAL A 224 -9.20 16.54 -11.15
N GLU A 225 -10.45 16.48 -10.68
CA GLU A 225 -10.98 17.35 -9.62
C GLU A 225 -10.07 17.38 -8.38
N PRO A 226 -9.84 18.55 -7.75
CA PRO A 226 -8.95 18.67 -6.59
C PRO A 226 -9.32 17.74 -5.43
N ARG A 227 -10.62 17.46 -5.25
CA ARG A 227 -11.10 16.51 -4.23
C ARG A 227 -10.68 15.08 -4.55
N GLU A 228 -10.83 14.64 -5.79
CA GLU A 228 -10.42 13.31 -6.23
C GLU A 228 -8.91 13.12 -6.14
N ARG A 229 -8.13 14.15 -6.53
CA ARG A 229 -6.68 14.16 -6.35
C ARG A 229 -6.28 14.00 -4.87
N ARG A 230 -7.00 14.65 -3.95
CA ARG A 230 -6.77 14.50 -2.51
C ARG A 230 -7.11 13.10 -2.00
N VAL A 231 -8.20 12.51 -2.48
CA VAL A 231 -8.55 11.11 -2.17
C VAL A 231 -7.48 10.16 -2.69
N ALA A 232 -7.00 10.37 -3.92
CA ALA A 232 -5.91 9.59 -4.49
C ALA A 232 -4.61 9.71 -3.68
N LEU A 233 -4.26 10.92 -3.24
CA LEU A 233 -3.10 11.16 -2.37
C LEU A 233 -3.20 10.39 -1.05
N ASN A 234 -4.36 10.47 -0.39
CA ASN A 234 -4.59 9.77 0.87
C ASN A 234 -4.51 8.25 0.68
N ARG A 235 -5.14 7.71 -0.36
CA ARG A 235 -5.05 6.27 -0.68
C ARG A 235 -3.62 5.85 -1.00
N GLY A 236 -2.90 6.63 -1.80
CA GLY A 236 -1.48 6.39 -2.10
C GLY A 236 -0.62 6.38 -0.83
N ALA A 237 -0.85 7.31 0.09
CA ALA A 237 -0.15 7.37 1.37
C ALA A 237 -0.38 6.11 2.22
N GLU A 238 -1.59 5.57 2.26
CA GLU A 238 -1.90 4.32 2.96
C GLU A 238 -1.15 3.11 2.36
N TYR A 239 -1.07 3.01 1.03
CA TYR A 239 -0.27 1.97 0.37
C TYR A 239 1.23 2.13 0.66
N LEU A 240 1.73 3.36 0.64
CA LEU A 240 3.14 3.64 0.93
C LEU A 240 3.47 3.30 2.39
N GLU A 241 2.60 3.66 3.33
CA GLU A 241 2.76 3.30 4.74
C GLU A 241 2.74 1.78 4.95
N ARG A 242 1.84 1.07 4.25
CA ARG A 242 1.77 -0.39 4.33
C ARG A 242 3.06 -1.04 3.84
N TYR A 243 3.57 -0.61 2.68
CA TYR A 243 4.83 -1.12 2.14
C TYR A 243 6.02 -0.77 3.04
N PHE A 244 6.11 0.48 3.51
CA PHE A 244 7.11 0.92 4.50
C PHE A 244 7.12 0.03 5.75
N ARG A 245 5.95 -0.33 6.26
CA ARG A 245 5.83 -1.18 7.44
C ARG A 245 6.26 -2.62 7.18
N LEU A 246 5.96 -3.15 5.99
CA LEU A 246 6.42 -4.48 5.59
C LEU A 246 7.95 -4.52 5.41
N ILE A 247 8.58 -3.45 4.94
CA ILE A 247 10.06 -3.35 4.91
C ILE A 247 10.62 -3.43 6.34
N ALA A 248 10.07 -2.65 7.27
CA ALA A 248 10.50 -2.71 8.68
C ALA A 248 10.29 -4.10 9.29
N PHE A 249 9.19 -4.76 8.96
CA PHE A 249 8.88 -6.11 9.44
C PHE A 249 9.82 -7.16 8.85
N ALA A 250 10.13 -7.09 7.55
CA ALA A 250 11.10 -7.96 6.91
C ALA A 250 12.50 -7.81 7.53
N ALA A 251 12.93 -6.57 7.81
CA ALA A 251 14.20 -6.31 8.50
C ALA A 251 14.23 -6.89 9.93
N TYR A 252 13.12 -6.77 10.68
CA TYR A 252 12.96 -7.42 11.98
C TYR A 252 13.09 -8.95 11.88
N LEU A 253 12.38 -9.57 10.93
CA LEU A 253 12.46 -11.02 10.71
C LEU A 253 13.88 -11.44 10.36
N GLY A 254 14.59 -10.66 9.53
CA GLY A 254 15.98 -10.94 9.17
C GLY A 254 17.01 -10.64 10.26
N SER A 255 16.61 -10.21 11.47
CA SER A 255 17.52 -9.86 12.57
C SER A 255 17.51 -10.93 13.67
N GLU A 256 18.42 -10.80 14.64
CA GLU A 256 18.50 -11.66 15.83
C GLU A 256 17.27 -11.55 16.74
N ALA A 257 16.54 -10.42 16.65
CA ALA A 257 15.36 -10.19 17.47
C ALA A 257 14.26 -11.22 17.25
N PHE A 258 14.21 -11.84 16.06
CA PHE A 258 13.23 -12.88 15.75
C PHE A 258 13.72 -14.30 16.08
N ASP A 259 15.01 -14.51 16.41
CA ASP A 259 15.55 -15.85 16.63
C ASP A 259 14.75 -16.62 17.69
N GLY A 260 14.33 -15.95 18.78
CA GLY A 260 13.58 -16.58 19.88
C GLY A 260 12.25 -17.22 19.46
N PHE A 261 11.69 -16.79 18.32
CA PHE A 261 10.50 -17.40 17.71
C PHE A 261 10.85 -18.61 16.84
N CYS A 262 12.08 -18.71 16.35
CA CYS A 262 12.62 -19.87 15.63
C CYS A 262 13.22 -20.94 16.56
N GLY A 263 13.10 -20.78 17.89
CA GLY A 263 13.71 -21.69 18.87
C GLY A 263 15.23 -21.49 19.05
N GLN A 264 15.77 -20.37 18.55
CA GLN A 264 17.17 -20.00 18.65
C GLN A 264 17.28 -18.73 19.52
N GLY A 265 18.26 -18.62 20.42
CA GLY A 265 18.43 -17.39 21.24
C GLY A 265 17.59 -17.31 22.52
N GLU A 266 17.93 -16.32 23.36
CA GLU A 266 17.54 -16.27 24.79
C GLU A 266 16.19 -15.58 25.03
N LEU A 267 15.78 -14.65 24.16
CA LEU A 267 14.61 -13.79 24.38
C LEU A 267 13.72 -13.71 23.13
N ARG A 268 12.40 -13.80 23.34
CA ARG A 268 11.37 -13.56 22.32
C ARG A 268 11.03 -12.07 22.25
N ILE A 269 11.76 -11.31 21.44
CA ILE A 269 11.50 -9.88 21.25
C ILE A 269 10.40 -9.71 20.21
N THR A 270 9.27 -9.08 20.58
CA THR A 270 8.16 -8.80 19.64
C THR A 270 8.53 -7.70 18.65
N PHE A 271 7.90 -7.68 17.47
CA PHE A 271 8.05 -6.61 16.50
C PHE A 271 7.61 -5.27 17.09
N LYS A 272 6.55 -5.24 17.90
CA LYS A 272 6.14 -4.02 18.61
C LYS A 272 7.26 -3.47 19.49
N SER A 273 7.86 -4.30 20.34
CA SER A 273 8.95 -3.87 21.23
C SER A 273 10.19 -3.44 20.43
N TRP A 274 10.57 -4.24 19.43
CA TRP A 274 11.71 -3.94 18.56
C TRP A 274 11.54 -2.61 17.80
N LEU A 275 10.34 -2.33 17.28
CA LEU A 275 10.07 -1.10 16.54
C LEU A 275 9.94 0.13 17.47
N GLN A 276 9.57 -0.06 18.73
CA GLN A 276 9.47 1.03 19.71
C GLN A 276 10.83 1.64 20.07
N GLN A 277 11.90 0.83 20.02
CA GLN A 277 13.27 1.27 20.28
C GLN A 277 13.87 2.10 19.12
N ARG A 278 13.11 2.35 18.05
CA ARG A 278 13.59 2.98 16.80
C ARG A 278 12.75 4.21 16.45
N SER A 279 13.03 5.32 17.13
CA SER A 279 12.30 6.60 16.96
C SER A 279 12.36 7.15 15.54
N GLU A 280 13.46 6.95 14.83
CA GLU A 280 13.69 7.39 13.46
C GLU A 280 12.71 6.72 12.50
N VAL A 281 12.46 5.41 12.69
CA VAL A 281 11.48 4.65 11.90
C VAL A 281 10.06 5.16 12.17
N GLN A 282 9.74 5.52 13.41
CA GLN A 282 8.46 6.16 13.73
C GLN A 282 8.34 7.55 13.09
N ALA A 283 9.39 8.36 13.12
CA ALA A 283 9.41 9.68 12.49
C ALA A 283 9.22 9.58 10.96
N MET A 284 9.88 8.61 10.32
CA MET A 284 9.69 8.30 8.91
C MET A 284 8.23 7.91 8.62
N LYS A 285 7.62 7.04 9.43
CA LYS A 285 6.18 6.70 9.30
C LYS A 285 5.28 7.93 9.42
N TRP A 286 5.52 8.78 10.42
CA TRP A 286 4.75 10.01 10.61
C TRP A 286 4.90 10.99 9.44
N SER A 287 6.06 11.03 8.80
CA SER A 287 6.27 11.87 7.62
C SER A 287 5.35 11.49 6.45
N ILE A 288 5.06 10.20 6.25
CA ILE A 288 4.09 9.70 5.25
C ILE A 288 2.70 10.28 5.52
N ARG A 289 2.26 10.26 6.79
CA ARG A 289 0.92 10.71 7.18
C ARG A 289 0.77 12.23 7.17
N LEU A 290 1.76 12.95 7.67
CA LEU A 290 1.67 14.40 7.86
C LEU A 290 1.91 15.16 6.55
N ARG A 291 2.77 14.64 5.67
CA ARG A 291 3.15 15.33 4.42
C ARG A 291 3.26 14.35 3.24
N PRO A 292 2.17 13.62 2.89
CA PRO A 292 2.19 12.63 1.83
C PRO A 292 2.58 13.22 0.47
N GLY A 293 2.22 14.48 0.19
CA GLY A 293 2.57 15.15 -1.06
C GLY A 293 4.07 15.12 -1.40
N ARG A 294 4.96 15.10 -0.40
CA ARG A 294 6.41 15.04 -0.62
C ARG A 294 6.88 13.78 -1.37
N PHE A 295 6.12 12.69 -1.28
CA PHE A 295 6.45 11.41 -1.94
C PHE A 295 5.67 11.23 -3.25
N PHE A 296 4.61 12.03 -3.46
CA PHE A 296 3.66 11.88 -4.56
C PHE A 296 3.71 13.02 -5.59
N THR A 297 4.30 14.17 -5.28
CA THR A 297 4.45 15.26 -6.27
C THR A 297 5.53 14.94 -7.30
N VAL A 298 5.26 15.24 -8.58
CA VAL A 298 6.27 15.29 -9.65
C VAL A 298 6.90 16.69 -9.65
N PRO A 299 8.24 16.82 -9.57
CA PRO A 299 8.94 18.10 -9.74
C PRO A 299 8.51 18.79 -11.03
N GLU A 300 8.42 20.11 -11.01
CA GLU A 300 7.91 20.91 -12.13
C GLU A 300 8.73 20.66 -13.41
N GLU A 301 10.05 20.48 -13.30
CA GLU A 301 10.95 20.24 -14.44
C GLU A 301 10.70 18.90 -15.16
N LEU A 302 10.00 17.96 -14.52
CA LEU A 302 9.74 16.62 -15.04
C LEU A 302 8.30 16.45 -15.53
N ARG A 303 7.46 17.50 -15.50
CA ARG A 303 6.12 17.45 -16.09
C ARG A 303 6.23 17.51 -17.61
N ALA A 304 5.51 16.63 -18.30
CA ALA A 304 5.55 16.54 -19.75
C ALA A 304 5.13 17.89 -20.39
N PRO A 305 5.83 18.37 -21.45
CA PRO A 305 5.52 19.66 -22.10
C PRO A 305 4.12 19.78 -22.70
N HIS A 306 3.35 18.69 -22.78
CA HIS A 306 2.00 18.66 -23.35
C HIS A 306 0.87 18.78 -22.30
N GLU A 307 1.14 18.63 -21.00
CA GLU A 307 0.09 18.71 -19.97
C GLU A 307 -0.13 20.13 -19.41
N SER A 308 0.80 21.06 -19.65
CA SER A 308 0.75 22.45 -19.12
C SER A 308 0.21 23.49 -20.10
N GLN A 309 -0.07 23.14 -21.36
CA GLN A 309 -0.22 24.16 -22.41
C GLN A 309 -1.54 24.95 -22.38
N HIS A 310 -2.62 24.45 -21.76
CA HIS A 310 -3.92 25.12 -21.87
C HIS A 310 -4.27 26.02 -20.68
N GLY A 311 -3.94 25.61 -19.45
CA GLY A 311 -4.22 26.41 -18.25
C GLY A 311 -3.17 27.49 -18.00
N ASP A 312 -1.89 27.12 -18.11
CA ASP A 312 -0.78 28.03 -17.77
C ASP A 312 -0.52 29.05 -18.86
N ALA A 313 -0.67 28.73 -20.15
CA ALA A 313 -0.48 29.72 -21.21
C ALA A 313 -1.52 30.86 -21.12
N VAL A 314 -2.77 30.53 -20.77
CA VAL A 314 -3.84 31.53 -20.57
C VAL A 314 -3.58 32.33 -19.29
N MET A 315 -3.22 31.68 -18.19
CA MET A 315 -2.93 32.37 -16.94
C MET A 315 -1.68 33.25 -17.04
N GLU A 316 -0.62 32.78 -17.70
CA GLU A 316 0.61 33.53 -17.95
C GLU A 316 0.36 34.71 -18.91
N ALA A 317 -0.47 34.54 -19.94
CA ALA A 317 -0.89 35.63 -20.82
C ALA A 317 -1.69 36.71 -20.06
N ILE A 318 -2.62 36.32 -19.17
CA ILE A 318 -3.39 37.24 -18.32
C ILE A 318 -2.47 37.96 -17.33
N VAL A 319 -1.52 37.24 -16.72
CA VAL A 319 -0.53 37.78 -15.78
C VAL A 319 0.48 38.70 -16.46
N LYS A 320 0.81 38.47 -17.74
CA LYS A 320 1.68 39.33 -18.55
C LYS A 320 0.96 40.57 -19.08
N ASN A 321 -0.33 40.46 -19.39
CA ASN A 321 -1.15 41.57 -19.90
C ASN A 321 -1.76 42.46 -18.80
N ARG A 322 -1.58 42.14 -17.51
CA ARG A 322 -2.05 43.02 -16.43
C ARG A 322 -1.20 44.29 -16.38
N SER A 323 -1.86 45.44 -16.47
CA SER A 323 -1.27 46.76 -16.25
C SER A 323 -2.05 47.49 -15.16
N GLY A 324 -1.34 48.06 -14.19
CA GLY A 324 -1.94 48.74 -13.04
C GLY A 324 -0.96 48.85 -11.87
N SER A 325 -1.09 49.89 -11.04
CA SER A 325 -0.14 50.20 -9.97
C SER A 325 -0.19 49.24 -8.76
N VAL A 326 -1.20 48.37 -8.67
CA VAL A 326 -1.50 47.57 -7.46
C VAL A 326 -1.14 46.08 -7.59
N LEU A 327 -1.11 45.51 -8.80
CA LEU A 327 -0.86 44.07 -9.04
C LEU A 327 0.38 43.86 -9.92
N GLY A 328 1.57 43.98 -9.33
CA GLY A 328 2.86 43.80 -10.01
C GLY A 328 3.32 42.34 -10.14
N LYS A 329 4.44 42.12 -10.87
CA LYS A 329 5.15 40.82 -10.92
C LYS A 329 5.45 40.32 -9.50
N GLY A 330 5.01 39.10 -9.18
CA GLY A 330 5.12 38.51 -7.84
C GLY A 330 3.85 38.58 -6.97
N SER A 331 2.80 39.25 -7.41
CA SER A 331 1.51 39.29 -6.68
C SER A 331 0.71 38.01 -6.91
N ILE A 332 0.30 37.32 -5.83
CA ILE A 332 -0.59 36.16 -5.84
C ILE A 332 -2.03 36.62 -5.60
N LEU A 333 -2.92 36.37 -6.55
CA LEU A 333 -4.36 36.55 -6.37
C LEU A 333 -4.94 35.31 -5.69
N LYS A 334 -5.48 35.50 -4.49
CA LYS A 334 -6.22 34.46 -3.77
C LYS A 334 -7.70 34.80 -3.82
N MET A 335 -8.43 34.07 -4.65
CA MET A 335 -9.88 34.19 -4.72
C MET A 335 -10.50 33.35 -3.59
N TYR A 336 -11.27 33.99 -2.72
CA TYR A 336 -12.10 33.30 -1.74
C TYR A 336 -13.51 33.16 -2.31
N PHE A 337 -13.93 31.92 -2.58
CA PHE A 337 -15.29 31.62 -3.01
C PHE A 337 -16.11 31.18 -1.79
N PHE A 338 -17.11 31.97 -1.42
CA PHE A 338 -18.08 31.63 -0.38
C PHE A 338 -19.45 31.39 -1.04
N PRO A 339 -19.91 30.12 -1.15
CA PRO A 339 -21.23 29.83 -1.70
C PRO A 339 -22.32 30.40 -0.78
N GLY A 340 -23.23 31.22 -1.34
CA GLY A 340 -24.39 31.76 -0.61
C GLY A 340 -24.32 33.25 -0.21
N GLN A 341 -23.32 34.01 -0.68
CA GLN A 341 -23.27 35.44 -0.43
C GLN A 341 -24.35 36.19 -1.23
N ILE A 342 -25.40 36.64 -0.55
CA ILE A 342 -26.34 37.63 -1.06
C ILE A 342 -25.64 38.99 -0.95
N THR A 343 -25.46 39.70 -2.07
CA THR A 343 -24.83 41.02 -2.08
C THR A 343 -25.76 42.04 -1.41
N SER A 344 -25.53 42.34 -0.14
CA SER A 344 -26.14 43.45 0.59
C SER A 344 -25.27 44.71 0.54
N SER A 345 -25.87 45.86 0.82
CA SER A 345 -25.35 47.21 0.59
C SER A 345 -23.92 47.45 1.09
N HIS A 346 -23.13 48.13 0.25
CA HIS A 346 -21.72 48.43 0.47
C HIS A 346 -21.54 49.33 1.70
N ILE A 347 -20.73 48.89 2.66
CA ILE A 347 -20.18 49.77 3.71
C ILE A 347 -18.76 50.13 3.27
N GLN A 348 -18.42 51.41 3.30
CA GLN A 348 -17.10 51.88 2.90
C GLN A 348 -16.21 51.96 4.15
N ILE A 349 -15.40 50.92 4.38
CA ILE A 349 -14.33 50.95 5.39
C ILE A 349 -13.05 51.36 4.69
N HIS A 350 -12.43 52.44 5.16
CA HIS A 350 -11.20 52.97 4.55
C HIS A 350 -10.08 51.92 4.64
N GLY A 351 -9.60 51.44 3.49
CA GLY A 351 -8.61 50.37 3.38
C GLY A 351 -9.16 48.95 3.20
N ALA A 352 -10.48 48.74 3.21
CA ALA A 352 -11.10 47.43 3.01
C ALA A 352 -12.32 47.51 2.07
N PRO A 353 -12.12 47.63 0.74
CA PRO A 353 -13.19 47.88 -0.23
C PRO A 353 -14.13 46.67 -0.48
N HIS A 354 -13.92 45.54 0.18
CA HIS A 354 -14.69 44.30 -0.05
C HIS A 354 -15.40 43.76 1.20
N VAL A 355 -15.64 44.61 2.20
CA VAL A 355 -16.38 44.22 3.41
C VAL A 355 -17.87 44.49 3.20
N TYR A 356 -18.66 43.43 3.29
CA TYR A 356 -20.13 43.48 3.23
C TYR A 356 -20.71 43.11 4.58
N LYS A 357 -21.77 43.81 4.99
CA LYS A 357 -22.48 43.49 6.24
C LYS A 357 -23.41 42.31 5.99
N VAL A 358 -23.15 41.19 6.65
CA VAL A 358 -24.06 40.04 6.65
C VAL A 358 -25.21 40.35 7.61
N HIS A 359 -26.46 40.17 7.17
CA HIS A 359 -27.65 40.23 8.01
C HIS A 359 -28.03 38.84 8.52
#